data_AF-A0A090FPL0-F1
#
_entry.id   AF-A0A090FPL0-F1
#
_cell.length_a   1.000
_cell.length_b   1.000
_cell.length_c   1.000
_cell.angle_alpha   90.00
_cell.angle_beta   90.00
_cell.angle_gamma   90.00
#
_symmetry.space_group_name_H-M   'P 1'
#
loop_
_entity.id
_entity.type
_entity.pdbx_description
1 polymer ?
#
loop_
_entity_poly.entity_id
_entity_poly.type
_entity_poly.pdbx_seq_one_letter_code
_entity_poly.pdbx_strand_id
1 'polypeptide(L)'
;MYCLSRPPPPQLQAICPFNNLLPTLSRPISLSYHIMSTPNFDRPDFFTGFPLVCSTWGELEAELGAARRRYDAFLDFVLLPAQRSYAEFLENNQAWQYNRSPTDVETLLKEFRTIPCLNSPIEGFTEQIDRPEDCYPKLLYIVADSGSGALAADRHNLNCIDERFRFRDSEGIERLLAFDSPPYMQAFDRYTIRRKYEALGASVSRYTHLTSCIVVPKTDLFRNEGGGFWSRGYFGDFDVVTVCPAEI
;
A
#
# COMPACT_ATOMS: atom_id res chain seq x y z
N MET A 1 6.93 -46.89 48.47
CA MET A 1 6.42 -46.09 47.34
C MET A 1 4.95 -46.46 47.15
N TYR A 2 4.04 -45.64 47.67
CA TYR A 2 2.61 -45.95 47.69
C TYR A 2 1.91 -45.30 46.49
N CYS A 3 1.32 -46.14 45.64
CA CYS A 3 0.27 -45.77 44.71
C CYS A 3 -1.00 -45.37 45.49
N LEU A 4 -1.61 -44.24 45.15
CA LEU A 4 -2.93 -43.84 45.65
C LEU A 4 -3.92 -43.76 44.49
N SER A 5 -4.68 -44.82 44.34
CA SER A 5 -5.92 -44.92 43.57
C SER A 5 -7.04 -44.21 44.35
N ARG A 6 -7.87 -43.40 43.69
CA ARG A 6 -9.14 -42.91 44.25
C ARG A 6 -10.36 -43.44 43.47
N PRO A 7 -11.49 -43.68 44.15
CA PRO A 7 -12.62 -44.49 43.67
C PRO A 7 -13.74 -43.65 42.99
N PRO A 8 -14.68 -44.28 42.24
CA PRO A 8 -15.95 -43.67 41.78
C PRO A 8 -16.98 -43.73 42.92
N PRO A 9 -18.12 -42.96 42.95
CA PRO A 9 -19.30 -43.13 42.06
C PRO A 9 -20.23 -41.85 42.06
N PRO A 10 -21.59 -41.88 41.95
CA PRO A 10 -22.56 -42.66 41.17
C PRO A 10 -23.44 -41.79 40.22
N GLN A 11 -24.27 -42.42 39.38
CA GLN A 11 -25.41 -41.82 38.65
C GLN A 11 -26.76 -42.07 39.34
N LEU A 12 -27.83 -41.41 38.81
CA LEU A 12 -29.31 -41.57 39.02
C LEU A 12 -29.92 -40.50 39.94
N GLN A 13 -31.12 -39.92 39.76
CA GLN A 13 -32.17 -39.94 38.72
C GLN A 13 -33.19 -38.82 39.08
N ALA A 14 -33.77 -38.19 38.04
CA ALA A 14 -35.18 -37.79 37.84
C ALA A 14 -36.00 -36.90 38.83
N ILE A 15 -36.94 -36.17 38.20
CA ILE A 15 -38.31 -35.74 38.62
C ILE A 15 -38.54 -34.19 38.72
N CYS A 16 -39.24 -33.63 37.72
CA CYS A 16 -40.04 -32.38 37.74
C CYS A 16 -41.34 -32.58 38.59
N PRO A 17 -42.20 -31.59 39.01
CA PRO A 17 -42.85 -30.58 38.14
C PRO A 17 -43.42 -29.27 38.81
N PHE A 18 -44.16 -28.46 38.00
CA PHE A 18 -45.09 -27.34 38.31
C PHE A 18 -44.51 -26.01 38.81
N ASN A 19 -45.06 -24.82 38.53
CA ASN A 19 -45.88 -24.23 37.46
C ASN A 19 -46.04 -22.73 37.80
N ASN A 20 -46.24 -21.91 36.78
CA ASN A 20 -46.92 -20.60 36.79
C ASN A 20 -46.27 -19.42 37.55
N LEU A 21 -45.87 -18.39 36.80
CA LEU A 21 -46.68 -17.17 36.57
C LEU A 21 -45.86 -16.15 35.74
N LEU A 22 -46.36 -15.82 34.55
CA LEU A 22 -46.00 -14.61 33.80
C LEU A 22 -46.59 -13.38 34.53
N PRO A 23 -45.97 -12.19 34.42
CA PRO A 23 -46.50 -11.26 33.41
C PRO A 23 -45.43 -10.44 32.67
N THR A 24 -45.65 -10.33 31.35
CA THR A 24 -45.39 -9.18 30.48
C THR A 24 -44.26 -8.21 30.83
N LEU A 25 -43.14 -8.30 30.12
CA LEU A 25 -42.28 -7.15 29.83
C LEU A 25 -41.88 -7.15 28.35
N SER A 26 -42.34 -6.10 27.68
CA SER A 26 -41.83 -5.42 26.50
C SER A 26 -40.60 -6.06 25.84
N ARG A 27 -40.77 -6.49 24.58
CA ARG A 27 -39.65 -6.78 23.68
C ARG A 27 -38.69 -5.58 23.68
N PRO A 28 -37.38 -5.75 23.90
CA PRO A 28 -36.45 -4.70 23.55
C PRO A 28 -36.55 -4.50 22.05
N ILE A 29 -36.86 -3.27 21.63
CA ILE A 29 -36.64 -2.82 20.26
C ILE A 29 -35.15 -3.03 20.03
N SER A 30 -34.81 -4.05 19.24
CA SER A 30 -33.47 -4.18 18.68
C SER A 30 -33.27 -2.97 17.79
N LEU A 31 -32.68 -1.91 18.35
CA LEU A 31 -32.02 -0.88 17.56
C LEU A 31 -30.88 -1.60 16.86
N SER A 32 -31.18 -2.12 15.68
CA SER A 32 -30.21 -2.44 14.67
C SER A 32 -29.41 -1.16 14.46
N TYR A 33 -28.25 -1.03 15.10
CA TYR A 33 -27.24 -0.10 14.64
C TYR A 33 -26.91 -0.55 13.23
N HIS A 34 -27.59 0.02 12.23
CA HIS A 34 -27.00 0.15 10.92
C HIS A 34 -25.77 1.00 11.13
N ILE A 35 -24.64 0.34 11.41
CA ILE A 35 -23.33 0.88 11.13
C ILE A 35 -23.41 1.19 9.64
N MET A 36 -23.74 2.43 9.31
CA MET A 36 -23.65 2.92 7.95
C MET A 36 -22.17 2.79 7.61
N SER A 37 -21.82 1.70 6.94
CA SER A 37 -20.47 1.49 6.44
C SER A 37 -20.14 2.70 5.58
N THR A 38 -19.17 3.50 6.01
CA THR A 38 -18.64 4.57 5.17
C THR A 38 -18.14 3.90 3.89
N PRO A 39 -18.64 4.28 2.70
CA PRO A 39 -18.17 3.70 1.45
C PRO A 39 -16.66 3.94 1.34
N ASN A 40 -15.92 2.91 0.97
CA ASN A 40 -14.48 3.05 0.73
C ASN A 40 -14.24 4.06 -0.39
N PHE A 41 -13.13 4.81 -0.28
CA PHE A 41 -12.69 5.66 -1.37
C PHE A 41 -12.33 4.79 -2.58
N ASP A 42 -13.13 4.86 -3.64
CA ASP A 42 -12.81 4.25 -4.92
C ASP A 42 -11.80 5.14 -5.62
N ARG A 43 -10.52 4.97 -5.26
CA ARG A 43 -9.43 5.78 -5.76
C ARG A 43 -9.30 5.53 -7.27
N PRO A 44 -9.28 6.57 -8.12
CA PRO A 44 -9.04 6.38 -9.55
C PRO A 44 -7.72 5.66 -9.81
N ASP A 45 -7.73 4.69 -10.72
CA ASP A 45 -6.52 4.01 -11.15
C ASP A 45 -5.77 4.79 -12.22
N PHE A 46 -4.44 4.84 -12.11
CA PHE A 46 -3.59 5.35 -13.18
C PHE A 46 -3.19 4.22 -14.14
N PHE A 47 -3.78 4.18 -15.32
CA PHE A 47 -3.45 3.17 -16.32
C PHE A 47 -2.41 3.67 -17.33
N THR A 48 -1.27 2.98 -17.40
CA THR A 48 -0.12 3.42 -18.23
C THR A 48 -0.05 2.73 -19.57
N GLY A 49 -0.79 1.64 -19.72
CA GLY A 49 -0.64 0.67 -20.80
C GLY A 49 0.42 -0.39 -20.51
N PHE A 50 0.93 -1.00 -21.58
CA PHE A 50 1.91 -2.08 -21.55
C PHE A 50 3.30 -1.62 -21.06
N PRO A 51 4.16 -2.55 -20.59
CA PRO A 51 5.56 -2.26 -20.33
C PRO A 51 6.25 -1.60 -21.53
N LEU A 52 7.13 -0.64 -21.25
CA LEU A 52 7.93 0.04 -22.27
C LEU A 52 8.88 -0.94 -22.94
N VAL A 53 8.89 -0.92 -24.27
CA VAL A 53 9.85 -1.64 -25.11
C VAL A 53 10.66 -0.60 -25.86
N CYS A 54 11.90 -0.39 -25.41
CA CYS A 54 12.81 0.61 -25.98
C CYS A 54 14.07 -0.08 -26.49
N SER A 55 14.60 0.38 -27.63
CA SER A 55 15.82 -0.15 -28.25
C SER A 55 17.05 0.70 -27.97
N THR A 56 16.87 1.90 -27.42
CA THR A 56 17.97 2.81 -27.06
C THR A 56 17.71 3.54 -25.74
N TRP A 57 18.77 3.99 -25.08
CA TRP A 57 18.65 4.79 -23.85
C TRP A 57 17.92 6.11 -24.06
N GLY A 58 18.08 6.73 -25.24
CA GLY A 58 17.38 7.97 -25.60
C GLY A 58 15.87 7.77 -25.77
N GLU A 59 15.44 6.65 -26.35
CA GLU A 59 14.02 6.28 -26.40
C GLU A 59 13.46 6.07 -25.00
N LEU A 60 14.20 5.35 -24.14
CA LEU A 60 13.76 5.08 -22.78
C LEU A 60 13.63 6.37 -21.95
N GLU A 61 14.58 7.30 -22.09
CA GLU A 61 14.50 8.62 -21.44
C GLU A 61 13.26 9.40 -21.89
N ALA A 62 12.99 9.43 -23.20
CA ALA A 62 11.83 10.12 -23.76
C ALA A 62 10.50 9.52 -23.26
N GLU A 63 10.38 8.19 -23.26
CA GLU A 63 9.19 7.47 -22.82
C GLU A 63 8.95 7.58 -21.32
N LEU A 64 10.00 7.49 -20.49
CA LEU A 64 9.89 7.74 -19.05
C LEU A 64 9.50 9.20 -18.76
N GLY A 65 10.04 10.15 -19.51
CA GLY A 65 9.62 11.55 -19.46
C GLY A 65 8.13 11.73 -19.82
N ALA A 66 7.63 11.01 -20.83
CA ALA A 66 6.23 11.03 -21.22
C ALA A 66 5.31 10.36 -20.18
N ALA A 67 5.71 9.23 -19.61
CA ALA A 67 4.99 8.56 -18.53
C ALA A 67 4.86 9.48 -17.29
N ARG A 68 5.96 10.15 -16.90
CA ARG A 68 5.95 11.12 -15.80
C ARG A 68 4.97 12.27 -16.04
N ARG A 69 4.95 12.84 -17.24
CA ARG A 69 4.00 13.92 -17.61
C ARG A 69 2.54 13.45 -17.59
N ARG A 70 2.27 12.24 -18.07
CA ARG A 70 0.92 11.65 -18.01
C ARG A 70 0.47 11.43 -16.58
N TYR A 71 1.38 10.94 -15.73
CA TYR A 71 1.09 10.74 -14.32
C TYR A 71 0.83 12.05 -13.59
N ASP A 72 1.66 13.07 -13.82
CA ASP A 72 1.47 14.42 -13.29
C ASP A 72 0.09 15.00 -13.67
N ALA A 73 -0.30 14.89 -14.94
CA ALA A 73 -1.63 15.30 -15.39
C ALA A 73 -2.75 14.49 -14.72
N PHE A 74 -2.57 13.19 -14.51
CA PHE A 74 -3.52 12.36 -13.78
C PHE A 74 -3.70 12.84 -12.33
N LEU A 75 -2.61 13.22 -11.64
CA LEU A 75 -2.68 13.75 -10.28
C LEU A 75 -3.58 15.00 -10.21
N ASP A 76 -3.42 15.92 -11.16
CA ASP A 76 -4.15 17.20 -11.18
C ASP A 76 -5.59 17.09 -11.65
N PHE A 77 -5.82 16.35 -12.73
CA PHE A 77 -7.10 16.37 -13.44
C PHE A 77 -8.03 15.22 -13.06
N VAL A 78 -7.51 14.18 -12.40
CA VAL A 78 -8.31 12.99 -12.05
C VAL A 78 -8.27 12.75 -10.55
N LEU A 79 -7.08 12.54 -9.98
CA LEU A 79 -6.95 12.09 -8.60
C LEU A 79 -7.36 13.18 -7.59
N LEU A 80 -6.80 14.39 -7.67
CA LEU A 80 -7.13 15.48 -6.74
C LEU A 80 -8.63 15.87 -6.77
N PRO A 81 -9.29 16.00 -7.94
CA PRO A 81 -10.73 16.22 -7.98
C PRO A 81 -11.54 15.10 -7.31
N ALA A 82 -11.15 13.84 -7.49
CA ALA A 82 -11.79 12.70 -6.82
C ALA A 82 -11.57 12.75 -5.29
N GLN A 83 -10.35 13.06 -4.84
CA GLN A 83 -10.04 13.22 -3.42
C GLN A 83 -10.86 14.35 -2.78
N ARG A 84 -11.01 15.50 -3.45
CA ARG A 84 -11.83 16.62 -2.97
C ARG A 84 -13.29 16.23 -2.83
N SER A 85 -13.85 15.56 -3.85
CA SER A 85 -15.23 15.07 -3.83
C SER A 85 -15.46 14.07 -2.69
N TYR A 86 -14.51 13.17 -2.45
CA TYR A 86 -14.60 12.21 -1.35
C TYR A 86 -14.41 12.89 0.02
N ALA A 87 -13.54 13.89 0.14
CA ALA A 87 -13.38 14.68 1.37
C ALA A 87 -14.67 15.42 1.75
N GLU A 88 -15.38 16.00 0.77
CA GLU A 88 -16.70 16.61 0.98
C GLU A 88 -17.73 15.58 1.46
N PHE A 89 -17.72 14.37 0.89
CA PHE A 89 -18.57 13.29 1.39
C PHE A 89 -18.25 12.93 2.85
N LEU A 90 -16.96 12.81 3.20
CA LEU A 90 -16.50 12.49 4.55
C LEU A 90 -16.87 13.57 5.57
N GLU A 91 -16.82 14.85 5.23
CA GLU A 91 -17.25 15.93 6.14
C GLU A 91 -18.73 15.83 6.50
N ASN A 92 -19.56 15.43 5.54
CA ASN A 92 -20.99 15.28 5.73
C ASN A 92 -21.38 13.98 6.45
N ASN A 93 -20.43 13.06 6.66
CA ASN A 93 -20.66 11.76 7.29
C ASN A 93 -19.71 11.54 8.47
N GLN A 94 -20.14 11.85 9.69
CA GLN A 94 -19.26 11.77 10.87
C GLN A 94 -18.90 10.34 11.32
N ALA A 95 -19.47 9.30 10.72
CA ALA A 95 -19.29 7.92 11.18
C ALA A 95 -17.82 7.44 11.12
N TRP A 96 -17.03 7.92 10.17
CA TRP A 96 -15.61 7.55 10.04
C TRP A 96 -14.69 8.26 11.04
N GLN A 97 -15.19 9.31 11.72
CA GLN A 97 -14.42 10.12 12.67
C GLN A 97 -14.33 9.46 14.05
N TYR A 98 -14.86 8.25 14.22
CA TYR A 98 -14.87 7.54 15.48
C TYR A 98 -13.45 7.44 16.08
N ASN A 99 -13.30 7.84 17.35
CA ASN A 99 -12.04 7.91 18.09
C ASN A 99 -10.95 8.86 17.53
N ARG A 100 -11.31 9.85 16.71
CA ARG A 100 -10.37 10.89 16.24
C ARG A 100 -10.69 12.22 16.90
N SER A 101 -9.66 13.01 17.17
CA SER A 101 -9.89 14.39 17.62
C SER A 101 -10.38 15.25 16.43
N PRO A 102 -11.17 16.31 16.68
CA PRO A 102 -11.57 17.24 15.62
C PRO A 102 -10.39 17.84 14.86
N THR A 103 -9.29 18.11 15.55
CA THR A 103 -8.05 18.64 14.95
C THR A 103 -7.41 17.63 13.99
N ASP A 104 -7.35 16.35 14.37
CA ASP A 104 -6.80 15.31 13.49
C ASP A 104 -7.65 15.14 12.23
N VAL A 105 -8.98 15.18 12.38
CA VAL A 105 -9.92 15.10 11.25
C VAL A 105 -9.73 16.28 10.30
N GLU A 106 -9.62 17.50 10.83
CA GLU A 106 -9.38 18.71 10.04
C GLU A 106 -8.05 18.62 9.27
N THR A 107 -6.97 18.18 9.94
CA THR A 107 -5.66 18.00 9.30
C THR A 107 -5.72 16.97 8.17
N LEU A 108 -6.28 15.78 8.43
CA LEU A 108 -6.37 14.70 7.42
C LEU A 108 -7.17 15.14 6.19
N LEU A 109 -8.32 15.80 6.40
CA LEU A 109 -9.14 16.28 5.30
C LEU A 109 -8.48 17.43 4.53
N LYS A 110 -7.78 18.32 5.23
CA LYS A 110 -7.03 19.40 4.59
C LYS A 110 -5.93 18.84 3.70
N GLU A 111 -5.08 17.96 4.23
CA GLU A 111 -4.01 17.32 3.47
C GLU A 111 -4.56 16.58 2.25
N PHE A 112 -5.57 15.73 2.46
CA PHE A 112 -6.18 14.91 1.42
C PHE A 112 -6.85 15.74 0.30
N ARG A 113 -7.23 17.00 0.55
CA ARG A 113 -7.78 17.89 -0.51
C ARG A 113 -6.73 18.58 -1.35
N THR A 114 -5.57 18.82 -0.74
CA THR A 114 -4.52 19.69 -1.29
C THR A 114 -3.37 18.90 -1.87
N ILE A 115 -3.12 17.69 -1.37
CA ILE A 115 -1.97 16.87 -1.73
C ILE A 115 -2.48 15.56 -2.34
N PRO A 116 -1.94 15.12 -3.49
CA PRO A 116 -2.28 13.82 -4.05
C PRO A 116 -1.85 12.69 -3.10
N CYS A 117 -2.76 11.77 -2.80
CA CYS A 117 -2.55 10.69 -1.83
C CYS A 117 -2.79 9.30 -2.46
N LEU A 118 -2.09 8.29 -1.95
CA LEU A 118 -2.29 6.90 -2.37
C LEU A 118 -3.38 6.16 -1.60
N ASN A 119 -3.73 6.65 -0.41
CA ASN A 119 -4.64 5.96 0.50
C ASN A 119 -5.81 6.87 0.93
N SER A 120 -6.77 6.29 1.66
CA SER A 120 -7.93 7.02 2.16
C SER A 120 -7.66 7.60 3.56
N PRO A 121 -8.11 8.83 3.88
CA PRO A 121 -7.91 9.42 5.20
C PRO A 121 -8.62 8.66 6.33
N ILE A 122 -9.55 7.74 6.00
CA ILE A 122 -10.19 6.86 6.98
C ILE A 122 -9.20 5.91 7.67
N GLU A 123 -8.07 5.60 7.01
CA GLU A 123 -6.97 4.79 7.56
C GLU A 123 -6.20 5.53 8.65
N GLY A 124 -6.31 6.86 8.67
CA GLY A 124 -5.83 7.72 9.74
C GLY A 124 -4.50 8.38 9.56
N PHE A 125 -3.95 8.25 8.37
CA PHE A 125 -2.85 9.04 7.85
C PHE A 125 -3.11 9.22 6.36
N THR A 126 -2.41 10.17 5.75
CA THR A 126 -2.38 10.35 4.31
C THR A 126 -1.00 9.93 3.80
N GLU A 127 -0.91 8.92 2.94
CA GLU A 127 0.32 8.57 2.22
C GLU A 127 0.45 9.54 1.04
N GLN A 128 1.26 10.57 1.23
CA GLN A 128 1.37 11.71 0.33
C GLN A 128 2.37 11.43 -0.80
N ILE A 129 1.96 11.69 -2.04
CA ILE A 129 2.84 11.60 -3.20
C ILE A 129 3.80 12.81 -3.18
N ASP A 130 5.10 12.53 -3.25
CA ASP A 130 6.16 13.53 -3.24
C ASP A 130 6.21 14.26 -4.59
N ARG A 131 5.49 15.38 -4.64
CA ARG A 131 5.41 16.30 -5.77
C ARG A 131 5.68 17.72 -5.26
N PRO A 132 6.91 18.23 -5.37
CA PRO A 132 7.22 19.61 -5.02
C PRO A 132 6.38 20.58 -5.84
N GLU A 133 6.07 21.75 -5.27
CA GLU A 133 5.34 22.81 -5.96
C GLU A 133 6.03 23.17 -7.30
N ASP A 134 5.24 23.27 -8.37
CA ASP A 134 5.69 23.52 -9.74
C ASP A 134 6.66 22.47 -10.35
N CYS A 135 6.76 21.29 -9.74
CA CYS A 135 7.61 20.20 -10.23
C CYS A 135 6.81 18.95 -10.57
N TYR A 136 7.37 18.13 -11.46
CA TYR A 136 6.87 16.78 -11.69
C TYR A 136 7.01 15.89 -10.44
N PRO A 137 6.13 14.89 -10.26
CA PRO A 137 6.25 13.93 -9.17
C PRO A 137 7.60 13.23 -9.21
N LYS A 138 8.21 13.06 -8.03
CA LYS A 138 9.43 12.29 -7.90
C LYS A 138 9.11 10.81 -8.11
N LEU A 139 9.86 10.16 -9.00
CA LEU A 139 9.70 8.74 -9.30
C LEU A 139 10.86 7.95 -8.69
N LEU A 140 10.55 6.72 -8.29
CA LEU A 140 11.52 5.72 -7.84
C LEU A 140 11.43 4.48 -8.72
N TYR A 141 12.52 3.73 -8.76
CA TYR A 141 12.70 2.56 -9.61
C TYR A 141 12.93 1.34 -8.72
N ILE A 142 11.93 0.48 -8.62
CA ILE A 142 12.07 -0.83 -7.97
C ILE A 142 12.62 -1.78 -9.02
N VAL A 143 13.85 -2.25 -8.83
CA VAL A 143 14.51 -3.14 -9.79
C VAL A 143 14.27 -4.58 -9.39
N ALA A 144 13.63 -5.34 -10.27
CA ALA A 144 13.20 -6.72 -10.06
C ALA A 144 13.22 -7.53 -11.37
N ASP A 145 12.77 -8.77 -11.34
CA ASP A 145 12.59 -9.57 -12.55
C ASP A 145 11.38 -9.11 -13.38
N SER A 146 11.39 -9.39 -14.67
CA SER A 146 10.35 -8.95 -15.60
C SER A 146 8.96 -9.52 -15.28
N GLY A 147 8.87 -10.69 -14.64
CA GLY A 147 7.60 -11.29 -14.21
C GLY A 147 6.98 -10.50 -13.06
N SER A 148 7.77 -10.17 -12.04
CA SER A 148 7.37 -9.25 -10.97
C SER A 148 6.89 -7.91 -11.52
N GLY A 149 7.62 -7.35 -12.49
CA GLY A 149 7.23 -6.09 -13.12
C GLY A 149 5.91 -6.17 -13.87
N ALA A 150 5.73 -7.17 -14.73
CA ALA A 150 4.48 -7.36 -15.47
C ALA A 150 3.27 -7.53 -14.55
N LEU A 151 3.40 -8.35 -13.49
CA LEU A 151 2.30 -8.59 -12.55
C LEU A 151 1.97 -7.35 -11.70
N ALA A 152 2.99 -6.61 -11.25
CA ALA A 152 2.77 -5.39 -10.48
C ALA A 152 2.04 -4.32 -11.32
N ALA A 153 2.38 -4.20 -12.61
CA ALA A 153 1.70 -3.30 -13.53
C ALA A 153 0.26 -3.72 -13.83
N ASP A 154 0.03 -5.01 -14.11
CA ASP A 154 -1.31 -5.55 -14.42
C ASP A 154 -2.28 -5.40 -13.25
N ARG A 155 -1.79 -5.59 -12.02
CA ARG A 155 -2.62 -5.58 -10.80
C ARG A 155 -2.56 -4.29 -10.01
N HIS A 156 -1.75 -3.32 -10.43
CA HIS A 156 -1.48 -2.09 -9.67
C HIS A 156 -1.15 -2.39 -8.20
N ASN A 157 -0.31 -3.41 -7.96
CA ASN A 157 -0.09 -3.93 -6.61
C ASN A 157 1.33 -4.45 -6.42
N LEU A 158 2.04 -3.89 -5.43
CA LEU A 158 3.44 -4.22 -5.16
C LEU A 158 3.62 -5.56 -4.42
N ASN A 159 2.57 -6.17 -3.88
CA ASN A 159 2.64 -7.54 -3.35
C ASN A 159 2.93 -8.58 -4.45
N CYS A 160 2.81 -8.20 -5.72
CA CYS A 160 3.14 -9.09 -6.84
C CYS A 160 4.64 -9.26 -7.06
N ILE A 161 5.48 -8.42 -6.44
CA ILE A 161 6.93 -8.50 -6.55
C ILE A 161 7.44 -9.68 -5.74
N ASP A 162 8.21 -10.57 -6.36
CA ASP A 162 8.74 -11.79 -5.74
C ASP A 162 9.50 -11.52 -4.42
N GLU A 163 9.33 -12.41 -3.45
CA GLU A 163 9.92 -12.31 -2.11
C GLU A 163 11.45 -12.17 -2.10
N ARG A 164 12.13 -12.65 -3.16
CA ARG A 164 13.59 -12.53 -3.29
C ARG A 164 14.06 -11.09 -3.40
N PHE A 165 13.21 -10.16 -3.86
CA PHE A 165 13.48 -8.72 -3.93
C PHE A 165 13.01 -7.97 -2.68
N ARG A 166 12.67 -8.69 -1.61
CA ARG A 166 12.26 -8.13 -0.33
C ARG A 166 13.30 -8.40 0.74
N PHE A 167 13.32 -7.56 1.75
CA PHE A 167 14.16 -7.74 2.93
C PHE A 167 13.38 -7.41 4.20
N ARG A 168 13.89 -7.82 5.37
CA ARG A 168 13.32 -7.39 6.66
C ARG A 168 14.24 -6.38 7.31
N ASP A 169 13.68 -5.30 7.81
CA ASP A 169 14.46 -4.33 8.59
C ASP A 169 14.67 -4.80 10.04
N SER A 170 15.28 -3.95 10.86
CA SER A 170 15.56 -4.23 12.27
C SER A 170 14.31 -4.46 13.12
N GLU A 171 13.14 -4.02 12.66
CA GLU A 171 11.85 -4.22 13.34
C GLU A 171 11.12 -5.47 12.82
N GLY A 172 11.74 -6.20 11.89
CA GLY A 172 11.15 -7.38 11.26
C GLY A 172 10.11 -7.05 10.19
N ILE A 173 9.95 -5.78 9.83
CA ILE A 173 9.00 -5.34 8.80
C ILE A 173 9.59 -5.68 7.44
N GLU A 174 8.80 -6.34 6.60
CA GLU A 174 9.18 -6.65 5.23
C GLU A 174 9.16 -5.39 4.37
N ARG A 175 10.20 -5.17 3.55
CA ARG A 175 10.39 -3.96 2.77
C ARG A 175 10.83 -4.26 1.34
N LEU A 176 10.45 -3.37 0.44
CA LEU A 176 10.91 -3.31 -0.95
C LEU A 176 11.93 -2.18 -1.07
N LEU A 177 12.98 -2.41 -1.86
CA LEU A 177 14.00 -1.42 -2.17
C LEU A 177 13.63 -0.71 -3.48
N ALA A 178 13.80 0.59 -3.50
CA ALA A 178 13.70 1.41 -4.70
C ALA A 178 14.94 2.31 -4.82
N PHE A 179 15.26 2.70 -6.04
CA PHE A 179 16.38 3.57 -6.36
C PHE A 179 15.88 4.86 -7.01
N ASP A 180 16.55 5.99 -6.81
CA ASP A 180 16.08 7.29 -7.32
C ASP A 180 16.63 7.68 -8.69
N SER A 181 17.59 6.92 -9.22
CA SER A 181 18.15 7.16 -10.56
C SER A 181 17.50 6.23 -11.60
N PRO A 182 17.08 6.75 -12.76
CA PRO A 182 16.51 5.94 -13.83
C PRO A 182 17.57 5.06 -14.53
N PRO A 183 17.14 3.99 -15.21
CA PRO A 183 18.04 3.03 -15.88
C PRO A 183 18.95 3.62 -16.96
N TYR A 184 18.57 4.74 -17.58
CA TYR A 184 19.39 5.42 -18.60
C TYR A 184 20.46 6.36 -18.03
N MET A 185 20.50 6.57 -16.70
CA MET A 185 21.48 7.45 -16.05
C MET A 185 22.74 6.68 -15.64
N GLN A 186 23.89 7.34 -15.68
CA GLN A 186 25.18 6.75 -15.30
C GLN A 186 25.22 6.22 -13.85
N ALA A 187 24.46 6.85 -12.95
CA ALA A 187 24.35 6.41 -11.55
C ALA A 187 23.62 5.06 -11.40
N PHE A 188 22.89 4.61 -12.42
CA PHE A 188 22.20 3.34 -12.41
C PHE A 188 23.14 2.18 -12.71
N ASP A 189 23.51 1.45 -11.67
CA ASP A 189 24.32 0.25 -11.76
C ASP A 189 23.64 -0.93 -11.05
N ARG A 190 23.22 -1.93 -11.84
CA ARG A 190 22.57 -3.15 -11.33
C ARG A 190 23.46 -3.92 -10.37
N TYR A 191 24.78 -3.82 -10.48
CA TYR A 191 25.69 -4.47 -9.54
C TYR A 191 25.63 -3.79 -8.17
N THR A 192 25.67 -2.46 -8.12
CA THR A 192 25.47 -1.67 -6.90
C THR A 192 24.10 -1.93 -6.27
N ILE A 193 23.03 -1.97 -7.08
CA ILE A 193 21.67 -2.26 -6.60
C ILE A 193 21.59 -3.68 -5.99
N ARG A 194 22.16 -4.69 -6.67
CA ARG A 194 22.26 -6.06 -6.14
C ARG A 194 23.01 -6.07 -4.81
N ARG A 195 24.16 -5.40 -4.71
CA ARG A 195 24.93 -5.34 -3.46
C ARG A 195 24.15 -4.69 -2.33
N LYS A 196 23.31 -3.69 -2.63
CA LYS A 196 22.41 -3.09 -1.63
C LYS A 196 21.35 -4.07 -1.17
N TYR A 197 20.73 -4.83 -2.08
CA TYR A 197 19.81 -5.92 -1.72
C TYR A 197 20.49 -6.95 -0.80
N GLU A 198 21.70 -7.41 -1.14
CA GLU A 198 22.46 -8.36 -0.33
C GLU A 198 22.82 -7.80 1.06
N ALA A 199 23.25 -6.54 1.12
CA ALA A 199 23.58 -5.87 2.38
C ALA A 199 22.36 -5.71 3.31
N LEU A 200 21.16 -5.65 2.75
CA LEU A 200 19.90 -5.59 3.49
C LEU A 200 19.33 -6.99 3.82
N GLY A 201 19.98 -8.07 3.37
CA GLY A 201 19.55 -9.44 3.64
C GLY A 201 18.51 -10.01 2.66
N ALA A 202 18.30 -9.37 1.51
CA ALA A 202 17.45 -9.91 0.45
C ALA A 202 18.11 -11.10 -0.26
N SER A 203 17.30 -12.01 -0.80
CA SER A 203 17.76 -13.26 -1.44
C SER A 203 18.04 -13.12 -2.95
N VAL A 204 18.46 -11.93 -3.41
CA VAL A 204 18.79 -11.68 -4.83
C VAL A 204 20.14 -12.30 -5.16
N SER A 205 20.12 -13.52 -5.68
CA SER A 205 21.36 -14.30 -5.91
C SER A 205 22.25 -13.77 -7.04
N ARG A 206 21.69 -13.10 -8.05
CA ARG A 206 22.42 -12.67 -9.26
C ARG A 206 21.88 -11.34 -9.78
N TYR A 207 22.78 -10.48 -10.26
CA TYR A 207 22.37 -9.21 -10.90
C TYR A 207 21.57 -9.45 -12.19
N THR A 208 21.74 -10.60 -12.85
CA THR A 208 20.96 -10.99 -14.03
C THR A 208 19.48 -11.25 -13.74
N HIS A 209 19.07 -11.27 -12.47
CA HIS A 209 17.66 -11.31 -12.09
C HIS A 209 17.03 -9.91 -12.06
N LEU A 210 17.84 -8.85 -12.13
CA LEU A 210 17.42 -7.45 -12.16
C LEU A 210 17.23 -7.04 -13.61
N THR A 211 16.12 -7.47 -14.22
CA THR A 211 15.87 -7.31 -15.66
C THR A 211 14.89 -6.17 -15.98
N SER A 212 14.11 -5.72 -15.00
CA SER A 212 13.11 -4.67 -15.18
C SER A 212 13.13 -3.66 -14.03
N CYS A 213 12.66 -2.45 -14.34
CA CYS A 213 12.38 -1.39 -13.38
C CYS A 213 10.88 -1.13 -13.34
N ILE A 214 10.30 -1.29 -12.16
CA ILE A 214 8.93 -0.89 -11.85
C ILE A 214 9.00 0.55 -11.37
N VAL A 215 8.43 1.45 -12.15
CA VAL A 215 8.48 2.89 -11.90
C VAL A 215 7.28 3.28 -11.08
N VAL A 216 7.52 3.91 -9.94
CA VAL A 216 6.48 4.20 -8.95
C VAL A 216 6.65 5.63 -8.42
N PRO A 217 5.58 6.33 -7.99
CA PRO A 217 5.74 7.60 -7.30
C PRO A 217 6.48 7.39 -5.97
N LYS A 218 7.36 8.33 -5.62
CA LYS A 218 7.83 8.45 -4.26
C LYS A 218 6.69 8.96 -3.38
N THR A 219 6.56 8.39 -2.19
CA THR A 219 5.72 8.94 -1.12
C THR A 219 6.54 9.32 0.11
N ASP A 220 5.88 9.93 1.08
CA ASP A 220 6.43 10.21 2.41
C ASP A 220 6.69 8.96 3.26
N LEU A 221 6.06 7.83 2.92
CA LEU A 221 6.30 6.52 3.57
C LEU A 221 7.57 5.80 3.09
N PHE A 222 8.28 6.33 2.09
CA PHE A 222 9.59 5.80 1.71
C PHE A 222 10.67 6.28 2.69
N ARG A 223 11.31 5.32 3.36
CA ARG A 223 12.48 5.54 4.22
C ARG A 223 13.74 5.68 3.36
N ASN A 224 14.57 6.68 3.65
CA ASN A 224 15.87 6.83 3.02
C ASN A 224 16.86 5.77 3.54
N GLU A 225 17.46 4.99 2.63
CA GLU A 225 18.44 3.95 2.93
C GLU A 225 19.89 4.38 2.63
N GLY A 226 20.08 5.64 2.24
CA GLY A 226 21.36 6.24 1.83
C GLY A 226 21.77 5.90 0.41
N GLY A 227 22.61 6.74 -0.20
CA GLY A 227 23.19 6.48 -1.53
C GLY A 227 22.17 6.40 -2.67
N GLY A 228 21.09 7.17 -2.62
CA GLY A 228 20.00 7.16 -3.61
C GLY A 228 18.98 6.04 -3.43
N PHE A 229 19.13 5.20 -2.40
CA PHE A 229 18.21 4.12 -2.10
C PHE A 229 17.10 4.54 -1.14
N TRP A 230 15.93 3.98 -1.37
CA TRP A 230 14.72 4.20 -0.59
C TRP A 230 14.05 2.86 -0.32
N SER A 231 13.26 2.75 0.74
CA SER A 231 12.51 1.53 1.02
C SER A 231 11.12 1.80 1.57
N ARG A 232 10.15 0.98 1.19
CA ARG A 232 8.76 1.03 1.69
C ARG A 232 8.44 -0.27 2.41
N GLY A 233 7.77 -0.20 3.57
CA GLY A 233 7.42 -1.36 4.40
C GLY A 233 5.97 -1.85 4.26
N TYR A 234 5.18 -1.17 3.44
CA TYR A 234 3.83 -1.53 3.06
C TYR A 234 3.81 -1.65 1.53
N PHE A 235 3.21 -2.68 0.96
CA PHE A 235 3.24 -2.92 -0.50
C PHE A 235 1.86 -2.66 -1.08
N GLY A 236 0.90 -3.55 -0.84
CA GLY A 236 -0.51 -3.32 -1.15
C GLY A 236 -0.77 -2.83 -2.57
N ASP A 237 -1.95 -2.24 -2.74
CA ASP A 237 -2.29 -1.49 -3.95
C ASP A 237 -1.40 -0.25 -4.04
N PHE A 238 -0.90 0.04 -5.25
CA PHE A 238 0.04 1.12 -5.50
C PHE A 238 0.02 1.55 -6.97
N ASP A 239 0.30 2.82 -7.22
CA ASP A 239 0.46 3.31 -8.58
C ASP A 239 1.75 2.78 -9.21
N VAL A 240 1.60 1.99 -10.27
CA VAL A 240 2.71 1.66 -11.17
C VAL A 240 2.67 2.62 -12.35
N VAL A 241 3.61 3.57 -12.39
CA VAL A 241 3.69 4.64 -13.40
C VAL A 241 4.15 4.13 -14.75
N THR A 242 4.96 3.07 -14.77
CA THR A 242 5.23 2.24 -15.94
C THR A 242 6.17 1.10 -15.52
N VAL A 243 6.43 0.17 -16.42
CA VAL A 243 7.51 -0.81 -16.30
C VAL A 243 8.43 -0.64 -17.48
N CYS A 244 9.74 -0.63 -17.25
CA CYS A 244 10.73 -0.45 -18.29
C CYS A 244 11.91 -1.42 -18.13
N PRO A 245 12.73 -1.64 -19.17
CA PRO A 245 13.87 -2.51 -19.05
C PRO A 245 14.95 -1.91 -18.15
N ALA A 246 15.65 -2.77 -17.40
CA ALA A 246 16.82 -2.37 -16.60
C ALA A 246 18.14 -2.44 -17.40
N GLU A 247 18.08 -2.88 -18.65
CA GLU A 247 19.18 -2.96 -19.61
C GLU A 247 18.65 -2.86 -21.05
N ILE A 248 19.45 -2.29 -21.95
CA ILE A 248 19.18 -2.19 -23.39
C ILE A 248 20.34 -2.81 -24.15
#